data_AF-A0A7S3HGF3-F1
#
_entry.id   AF-A0A7S3HGF3-F1
#
_cell.length_a   1.000
_cell.length_b   1.000
_cell.length_c   1.000
_cell.angle_alpha   90.00
_cell.angle_beta   90.00
_cell.angle_gamma   90.00
#
_symmetry.space_group_name_H-M   'P 1'
#
loop_
_entity.id
_entity.type
_entity.pdbx_description
1 polymer ?
#
loop_
_entity_poly.entity_id
_entity_poly.type
_entity_poly.pdbx_seq_one_letter_code
_entity_poly.pdbx_strand_id
1 'polypeptide(L)'
;VACSLSFLLPTASPSNAVIFGKSRDLSKPLRIRDFVRAGLPLTLAAAAFAALMSFGLSRVVFDAGAPFPRAMCEARQVNCVWVYVPGVVQGRHVDGQACMPLDESDGEVCKLWSGNVLNIADVPSNLQPGDAGPALAGASYGGPAPEPEAEAASSEEPAAEPVPTP
;
A
#
# COMPACT_ATOMS: atom_id res chain seq x y z
N VAL A 1 0.31 3.12 -14.93
CA VAL A 1 -0.38 4.41 -15.19
C VAL A 1 0.62 5.56 -15.40
N ALA A 2 1.67 5.68 -14.58
CA ALA A 2 2.66 6.77 -14.69
C ALA A 2 3.35 6.87 -16.08
N CYS A 3 3.70 5.75 -16.71
CA CYS A 3 4.39 5.74 -18.02
C CYS A 3 3.56 6.35 -19.17
N SER A 4 2.24 6.49 -18.99
CA SER A 4 1.34 7.05 -20.00
C SER A 4 1.24 8.58 -19.93
N LEU A 5 1.80 9.23 -18.90
CA LEU A 5 1.71 10.68 -18.66
C LEU A 5 2.96 11.44 -19.14
N SER A 6 3.62 10.91 -20.17
CA SER A 6 4.93 11.38 -20.64
C SER A 6 4.78 12.52 -21.66
N PHE A 7 4.42 13.71 -21.21
CA PHE A 7 4.20 14.89 -22.08
C PHE A 7 5.46 15.74 -22.33
N LEU A 8 6.56 15.47 -21.63
CA LEU A 8 7.75 16.34 -21.61
C LEU A 8 8.65 16.19 -22.84
N LEU A 9 8.72 14.99 -23.41
CA LEU A 9 9.67 14.66 -24.48
C LEU A 9 8.93 14.32 -25.77
N PRO A 10 9.41 14.81 -26.92
CA PRO A 10 8.85 14.46 -28.23
C PRO A 10 8.88 12.96 -28.51
N THR A 11 9.86 12.25 -27.97
CA THR A 11 10.06 10.81 -28.19
C THR A 11 9.30 9.93 -27.20
N ALA A 12 8.68 10.50 -26.18
CA ALA A 12 8.02 9.72 -25.14
C ALA A 12 6.71 9.07 -25.59
N SER A 13 6.10 9.57 -26.67
CA SER A 13 4.96 8.91 -27.32
C SER A 13 5.04 9.07 -28.83
N PRO A 14 4.51 8.11 -29.62
CA PRO A 14 4.45 8.23 -31.08
C PRO A 14 3.71 9.50 -31.53
N SER A 15 2.65 9.89 -30.82
CA SER A 15 1.87 11.09 -31.11
C SER A 15 2.69 12.37 -30.96
N ASN A 16 3.48 12.49 -29.89
CA ASN A 16 4.36 13.64 -29.67
C ASN A 16 5.44 13.73 -30.77
N ALA A 17 5.96 12.58 -31.22
CA ALA A 17 6.98 12.53 -32.26
C ALA A 17 6.43 12.98 -33.62
N VAL A 18 5.20 12.59 -33.97
CA VAL A 18 4.53 13.00 -35.21
C VAL A 18 4.26 14.52 -35.21
N ILE A 19 3.77 15.07 -34.11
CA ILE A 19 3.52 16.52 -33.98
C ILE A 19 4.83 17.30 -34.08
N PHE A 20 5.89 16.83 -33.41
CA PHE A 20 7.21 17.43 -33.50
C PHE A 20 7.78 17.35 -34.93
N GLY A 21 7.59 16.23 -35.62
CA GLY A 21 7.95 16.08 -37.04
C GLY A 21 7.26 17.10 -37.94
N LYS A 22 5.93 17.21 -37.84
CA LYS A 22 5.14 18.19 -38.61
C LYS A 22 5.43 19.65 -38.26
N SER A 23 5.87 19.92 -37.03
CA SER A 23 6.18 21.29 -36.61
C SER A 23 7.33 21.92 -37.39
N ARG A 24 8.16 21.11 -38.08
CA ARG A 24 9.25 21.59 -38.92
C ARG A 24 8.78 22.33 -40.17
N ASP A 25 7.55 22.09 -40.61
CA ASP A 25 6.96 22.75 -41.79
C ASP A 25 6.29 24.10 -41.45
N LEU A 26 6.19 24.45 -40.16
CA LEU A 26 5.62 25.72 -39.72
C LEU A 26 6.65 26.86 -39.84
N SER A 27 6.18 28.09 -40.05
CA SER A 27 7.01 29.30 -40.10
C SER A 27 7.81 29.56 -38.81
N LYS A 28 7.45 28.90 -37.71
CA LYS A 28 8.21 28.84 -36.46
C LYS A 28 8.29 27.38 -35.98
N PRO A 29 9.45 26.72 -36.09
CA PRO A 29 9.60 25.36 -35.60
C PRO A 29 9.49 25.34 -34.07
N LEU A 30 8.68 24.42 -33.55
CA LEU A 30 8.54 24.24 -32.10
C LEU A 30 9.87 23.79 -31.50
N ARG A 31 10.33 24.50 -30.47
CA ARG A 31 11.55 24.14 -29.74
C ARG A 31 11.20 23.16 -28.62
N ILE A 32 12.15 22.28 -28.27
CA ILE A 32 12.00 21.35 -27.12
C ILE A 32 11.66 22.12 -25.83
N ARG A 33 12.20 23.34 -25.67
CA ARG A 33 11.87 24.21 -24.54
C ARG A 33 10.38 24.55 -24.44
N ASP A 34 9.69 24.72 -25.57
CA ASP A 34 8.27 25.04 -25.59
C ASP A 34 7.44 23.81 -25.19
N PHE A 35 7.85 22.61 -25.62
CA PHE A 35 7.28 21.34 -25.18
C PHE A 35 7.46 21.14 -23.67
N VAL A 36 8.65 21.37 -23.12
CA VAL A 36 8.88 21.25 -21.67
C VAL A 36 8.06 22.28 -20.91
N ARG A 37 8.02 23.54 -21.37
CA ARG A 37 7.31 24.62 -20.67
C ARG A 37 5.80 24.42 -20.66
N ALA A 38 5.23 23.85 -21.72
CA ALA A 38 3.81 23.51 -21.79
C ALA A 38 3.49 22.15 -21.14
N GLY A 39 4.39 21.17 -21.28
CA GLY A 39 4.21 19.80 -20.81
C GLY A 39 4.40 19.66 -19.30
N LEU A 40 5.36 20.36 -18.69
CA LEU A 40 5.65 20.27 -17.25
C LEU A 40 4.43 20.59 -16.36
N PRO A 41 3.71 21.71 -16.52
CA PRO A 41 2.54 21.98 -15.69
C PRO A 41 1.44 20.94 -15.91
N LEU A 42 1.28 20.44 -17.14
CA LEU A 42 0.29 19.41 -17.46
C LEU A 42 0.64 18.07 -16.79
N THR A 43 1.91 17.66 -16.83
CA THR A 43 2.41 16.46 -16.16
C THR A 43 2.23 16.55 -14.65
N LEU A 44 2.54 17.71 -14.04
CA LEU A 44 2.35 17.92 -12.60
C LEU A 44 0.87 17.85 -12.21
N ALA A 45 -0.01 18.50 -12.97
CA ALA A 45 -1.45 18.44 -12.74
C ALA A 45 -1.99 17.01 -12.88
N ALA A 46 -1.56 16.27 -13.91
CA ALA A 46 -1.97 14.89 -14.13
C ALA A 46 -1.43 13.95 -13.04
N ALA A 47 -0.20 14.16 -12.58
CA ALA A 47 0.39 13.38 -11.48
C ALA A 47 -0.36 13.62 -10.16
N ALA A 48 -0.65 14.88 -9.83
CA ALA A 48 -1.45 15.22 -8.64
C ALA A 48 -2.85 14.60 -8.72
N PHE A 49 -3.51 14.68 -9.88
CA PHE A 49 -4.82 14.06 -10.10
C PHE A 49 -4.76 12.53 -9.98
N ALA A 50 -3.77 11.89 -10.58
CA ALA A 50 -3.58 10.45 -10.51
C ALA A 50 -3.31 9.98 -9.07
N ALA A 51 -2.54 10.74 -8.29
CA ALA A 51 -2.30 10.46 -6.88
C ALA A 51 -3.59 10.57 -6.04
N LEU A 52 -4.38 11.64 -6.24
CA LEU A 52 -5.66 11.83 -5.57
C LEU A 52 -6.67 10.73 -5.93
N MET A 53 -6.73 10.34 -7.21
CA MET A 53 -7.59 9.25 -7.67
C MET A 53 -7.15 7.91 -7.09
N SER A 54 -5.84 7.63 -7.08
CA SER A 54 -5.29 6.40 -6.50
C SER A 54 -5.59 6.31 -5.01
N PHE A 55 -5.45 7.43 -4.29
CA PHE A 55 -5.80 7.53 -2.87
C PHE A 55 -7.31 7.38 -2.62
N GLY A 56 -8.15 7.99 -3.47
CA GLY A 56 -9.61 7.84 -3.36
C GLY A 56 -10.05 6.41 -3.64
N LEU A 57 -9.51 5.79 -4.69
CA LEU A 57 -9.79 4.40 -5.02
C LEU A 57 -9.28 3.44 -3.95
N SER A 58 -8.11 3.69 -3.35
CA SER A 58 -7.62 2.82 -2.29
C SER A 58 -8.54 2.82 -1.07
N ARG A 59 -9.10 4.00 -0.71
CA ARG A 59 -10.11 4.12 0.35
C ARG A 59 -11.41 3.41 0.01
N VAL A 60 -11.89 3.53 -1.24
CA VAL A 60 -13.19 2.95 -1.65
C VAL A 60 -13.11 1.45 -1.89
N VAL A 61 -12.04 0.97 -2.53
CA VAL A 61 -11.90 -0.43 -2.94
C VAL A 61 -11.42 -1.29 -1.80
N PHE A 62 -10.42 -0.85 -1.04
CA PHE A 62 -9.82 -1.68 -0.01
C PHE A 62 -10.44 -1.47 1.37
N ASP A 63 -11.36 -0.51 1.55
CA ASP A 63 -11.79 0.05 2.85
C ASP A 63 -10.62 -0.07 3.83
N ALA A 64 -9.54 0.68 3.59
CA ALA A 64 -8.28 0.51 4.31
C ALA A 64 -8.41 0.69 5.84
N GLY A 65 -9.58 1.11 6.32
CA GLY A 65 -9.93 1.13 7.73
C GLY A 65 -10.94 0.09 8.20
N ALA A 66 -11.48 -0.74 7.31
CA ALA A 66 -12.20 -1.94 7.71
C ALA A 66 -11.25 -2.94 8.36
N PRO A 67 -11.78 -3.75 9.30
CA PRO A 67 -11.06 -4.91 9.79
C PRO A 67 -10.76 -5.87 8.63
N PHE A 68 -9.61 -6.52 8.70
CA PHE A 68 -9.18 -7.49 7.70
C PHE A 68 -10.25 -8.57 7.51
N PRO A 69 -10.68 -8.91 6.30
CA PRO A 69 -11.74 -9.88 6.09
C PRO A 69 -11.21 -11.30 6.34
N ARG A 70 -12.01 -12.12 7.03
CA ARG A 70 -11.67 -13.52 7.34
C ARG A 70 -11.26 -14.34 6.12
N ALA A 71 -11.94 -14.14 4.98
CA ALA A 71 -11.67 -14.86 3.73
C ALA A 71 -10.22 -14.69 3.23
N MET A 72 -9.58 -13.55 3.54
CA MET A 72 -8.19 -13.34 3.15
C MET A 72 -7.24 -14.20 3.98
N CYS A 73 -7.52 -14.42 5.28
CA CYS A 73 -6.72 -15.30 6.14
C CYS A 73 -6.96 -16.80 5.87
N GLU A 74 -8.07 -17.16 5.23
CA GLU A 74 -8.35 -18.55 4.84
C GLU A 74 -7.60 -18.97 3.56
N ALA A 75 -7.00 -18.03 2.82
CA ALA A 75 -6.19 -18.34 1.66
C ALA A 75 -4.89 -19.05 2.09
N ARG A 76 -4.61 -20.23 1.53
CA ARG A 76 -3.43 -21.06 1.87
C ARG A 76 -2.05 -20.40 1.67
N GLN A 77 -1.99 -19.23 1.05
CA GLN A 77 -0.75 -18.55 0.69
C GLN A 77 -0.41 -17.38 1.62
N VAL A 78 -1.29 -17.02 2.56
CA VAL A 78 -1.01 -15.96 3.52
C VAL A 78 -0.68 -16.54 4.89
N ASN A 79 0.36 -16.02 5.52
CA ASN A 79 0.67 -16.29 6.91
C ASN A 79 -0.28 -15.46 7.78
N CYS A 80 -1.53 -15.90 7.94
CA CYS A 80 -2.50 -15.28 8.82
C CYS A 80 -3.31 -16.35 9.55
N VAL A 81 -3.58 -16.12 10.84
CA VAL A 81 -4.49 -16.94 11.65
C VAL A 81 -5.65 -16.05 12.10
N TRP A 82 -6.88 -16.47 11.84
CA TRP A 82 -8.07 -15.76 12.33
C TRP A 82 -8.35 -16.16 13.77
N VAL A 83 -8.48 -15.19 14.68
CA VAL A 83 -8.76 -15.43 16.10
C VAL A 83 -10.01 -14.67 16.55
N TYR A 84 -10.85 -15.31 17.38
CA TYR A 84 -12.09 -14.71 17.90
C TYR A 84 -11.82 -13.94 19.19
N VAL A 85 -11.00 -12.90 19.09
CA VAL A 85 -10.72 -11.98 20.20
C VAL A 85 -11.49 -10.69 19.95
N PRO A 86 -12.53 -10.40 20.76
CA PRO A 86 -13.31 -9.19 20.59
C PRO A 86 -12.44 -7.97 20.86
N GLY A 87 -12.59 -6.92 20.06
CA GLY A 87 -11.79 -5.71 20.18
C GLY A 87 -12.29 -4.57 19.31
N VAL A 88 -11.56 -3.44 19.36
CA VAL A 88 -11.86 -2.26 18.55
C VAL A 88 -10.74 -2.06 17.54
N VAL A 89 -11.09 -2.16 16.25
CA VAL A 89 -10.18 -1.91 15.13
C VAL A 89 -10.62 -0.62 14.46
N GLN A 90 -9.77 0.41 14.51
CA GLN A 90 -10.04 1.72 13.93
C GLN A 90 -11.43 2.29 14.28
N GLY A 91 -11.86 2.11 15.53
CA GLY A 91 -13.15 2.59 16.04
C GLY A 91 -14.36 1.69 15.76
N ARG A 92 -14.20 0.56 15.05
CA ARG A 92 -15.25 -0.45 14.86
C ARG A 92 -15.06 -1.62 15.82
N HIS A 93 -16.13 -2.04 16.48
CA HIS A 93 -16.12 -3.27 17.28
C HIS A 93 -16.16 -4.48 16.37
N VAL A 94 -15.33 -5.48 16.68
CA VAL A 94 -15.24 -6.73 15.94
C VAL A 94 -15.19 -7.89 16.93
N ASP A 95 -15.83 -9.00 16.58
CA ASP A 95 -15.85 -10.22 17.41
C ASP A 95 -14.62 -11.11 17.18
N GLY A 96 -13.89 -10.85 16.09
CA GLY A 96 -12.68 -11.56 15.73
C GLY A 96 -11.81 -10.72 14.79
N GLN A 97 -10.53 -11.06 14.76
CA GLN A 97 -9.49 -10.29 14.09
C GLN A 97 -8.46 -11.23 13.46
N ALA A 98 -7.80 -10.72 12.42
CA ALA A 98 -6.63 -11.36 11.84
C ALA A 98 -5.42 -11.21 12.79
N CYS A 99 -4.73 -12.31 13.04
CA CYS A 99 -3.45 -12.35 13.74
C CYS A 99 -2.34 -12.73 12.76
N MET A 100 -1.35 -11.85 12.61
CA MET A 100 -0.18 -12.10 11.78
C MET A 100 0.93 -12.71 12.65
N PRO A 101 1.37 -13.95 12.37
CA PRO A 101 2.45 -14.57 13.12
C PRO A 101 3.73 -13.75 12.94
N LEU A 102 4.45 -13.54 14.03
CA LEU A 102 5.77 -12.91 14.04
C LEU A 102 6.82 -14.01 13.85
N ASP A 103 7.79 -13.77 12.98
CA ASP A 103 8.81 -14.76 12.55
C ASP A 103 9.90 -15.02 13.62
N GLU A 104 9.60 -14.73 14.89
CA GLU A 104 10.52 -14.91 16.00
C GLU A 104 10.45 -16.36 16.50
N SER A 105 11.19 -17.23 15.82
CA SER A 105 11.77 -18.52 16.27
C SER A 105 10.84 -19.64 16.76
N ASP A 106 9.71 -19.33 17.40
CA ASP A 106 8.82 -20.30 18.05
C ASP A 106 7.43 -20.35 17.41
N GLY A 107 7.12 -19.46 16.45
CA GLY A 107 5.86 -19.50 15.65
C GLY A 107 4.56 -19.33 16.45
N GLU A 108 4.68 -19.13 17.76
CA GLU A 108 3.57 -19.08 18.70
C GLU A 108 3.09 -17.66 18.97
N VAL A 109 3.82 -16.62 18.56
CA VAL A 109 3.44 -15.24 18.84
C VAL A 109 2.87 -14.59 17.59
N CYS A 110 1.73 -13.92 17.73
CA CYS A 110 1.09 -13.20 16.64
C CYS A 110 0.65 -11.79 17.06
N LYS A 111 0.72 -10.85 16.11
CA LYS A 111 0.28 -9.48 16.27
C LYS A 111 -1.11 -9.33 15.67
N LEU A 112 -2.06 -8.91 16.50
CA LEU A 112 -3.37 -8.47 16.06
C LEU A 112 -3.28 -7.13 15.34
N TRP A 113 -4.24 -6.89 14.47
CA TRP A 113 -4.41 -5.59 13.83
C TRP A 113 -4.62 -4.43 14.82
N SER A 114 -5.18 -4.71 16.01
CA SER A 114 -5.28 -3.72 17.09
C SER A 114 -3.93 -3.26 17.67
N GLY A 115 -2.83 -3.91 17.27
CA GLY A 115 -1.48 -3.67 17.81
C GLY A 115 -1.10 -4.58 18.97
N ASN A 116 -2.06 -5.35 19.50
CA ASN A 116 -1.83 -6.27 20.61
C ASN A 116 -1.09 -7.52 20.14
N VAL A 117 -0.19 -8.01 20.98
CA VAL A 117 0.55 -9.25 20.73
C VAL A 117 -0.03 -10.35 21.61
N LEU A 118 -0.29 -11.51 21.02
CA LEU A 118 -0.88 -12.67 21.68
C LEU A 118 -0.07 -13.92 21.37
N ASN A 119 -0.04 -14.85 22.31
CA ASN A 119 0.43 -16.20 22.03
C ASN A 119 -0.74 -17.03 21.47
N ILE A 120 -0.57 -17.61 20.29
CA ILE A 120 -1.54 -18.45 19.58
C ILE A 120 -1.88 -19.70 20.42
N ALA A 121 -0.93 -20.24 21.17
CA ALA A 121 -1.15 -21.40 22.03
C ALA A 121 -2.16 -21.12 23.16
N ASP A 122 -2.25 -19.87 23.61
CA ASP A 122 -3.19 -19.44 24.65
C ASP A 122 -4.59 -19.16 24.10
N VAL A 123 -4.78 -19.12 22.77
CA VAL A 123 -6.08 -18.89 22.14
C VAL A 123 -6.82 -20.21 22.01
N PRO A 124 -7.98 -20.38 22.69
CA PRO A 124 -8.76 -21.60 22.56
C PRO A 124 -9.21 -21.81 21.11
N SER A 125 -8.72 -22.87 20.46
CA SER A 125 -9.01 -23.17 19.05
C SER A 125 -10.50 -23.48 18.78
N ASN A 126 -11.30 -23.60 19.83
CA ASN A 126 -12.72 -23.97 19.81
C ASN A 126 -13.69 -22.83 20.16
N LEU A 127 -13.24 -21.58 20.28
CA LEU A 127 -14.16 -20.45 20.45
C LEU A 127 -14.94 -20.25 19.15
N GLN A 128 -16.16 -20.81 19.10
CA GLN A 128 -17.15 -20.37 18.13
C GLN A 128 -17.55 -18.92 18.43
N PRO A 129 -17.99 -18.13 17.42
CA PRO A 129 -18.38 -16.73 17.59
C PRO A 129 -19.48 -16.46 18.63
N GLY A 130 -20.08 -17.50 19.25
CA GLY A 130 -21.06 -17.39 20.32
C GLY A 130 -20.53 -17.56 21.75
N ASP A 131 -19.29 -18.04 21.95
CA ASP A 131 -18.77 -18.42 23.27
C ASP A 131 -17.75 -17.43 23.85
N ALA A 132 -17.38 -16.38 23.11
CA ALA A 132 -16.42 -15.34 23.51
C ALA A 132 -17.04 -14.29 24.46
N GLY A 133 -17.69 -14.74 25.54
CA GLY A 133 -17.93 -13.92 26.74
C GLY A 133 -16.62 -13.66 27.50
N PRO A 134 -16.61 -12.82 28.56
CA PRO A 134 -15.51 -11.98 29.08
C PRO A 134 -14.19 -12.66 29.53
N ALA A 135 -13.99 -13.94 29.23
CA ALA A 135 -12.87 -14.77 29.66
C ALA A 135 -11.49 -14.33 29.15
N LEU A 136 -11.39 -13.49 28.11
CA LEU A 136 -10.11 -13.04 27.54
C LEU A 136 -9.64 -11.65 28.02
N ALA A 137 -10.39 -10.98 28.91
CA ALA A 137 -9.97 -9.70 29.50
C ALA A 137 -8.74 -9.81 30.43
N GLY A 138 -8.24 -11.02 30.68
CA GLY A 138 -7.12 -11.31 31.59
C GLY A 138 -5.82 -11.77 30.91
N ALA A 139 -5.77 -11.92 29.57
CA ALA A 139 -4.52 -12.22 28.89
C ALA A 139 -3.62 -10.97 28.93
N SER A 140 -2.56 -11.07 29.73
CA SER A 140 -1.66 -9.97 30.13
C SER A 140 -1.06 -9.22 28.94
N TYR A 141 -1.40 -7.94 28.83
CA TYR A 141 -0.73 -6.95 27.97
C TYR A 141 0.67 -6.66 28.50
N GLY A 142 1.68 -7.31 27.92
CA GLY A 142 3.10 -7.15 28.28
C GLY A 142 3.98 -6.54 27.19
N GLY A 143 3.41 -5.86 26.20
CA GLY A 143 4.18 -5.21 25.14
C GLY A 143 4.36 -3.70 25.40
N PRO A 144 5.58 -3.13 25.27
CA PRO A 144 5.75 -1.68 25.27
C PRO A 144 4.90 -1.04 24.17
N ALA A 145 4.36 0.14 24.46
CA ALA A 145 3.53 0.91 23.53
C ALA A 145 4.22 1.04 22.16
N PRO A 146 3.47 0.91 21.04
CA PRO A 146 4.06 1.10 19.72
C PRO A 146 4.59 2.54 19.62
N GLU A 147 5.91 2.67 19.47
CA GLU A 147 6.53 3.92 19.02
C GLU A 147 5.91 4.32 17.67
N PRO A 148 5.67 5.61 17.44
CA PRO A 148 5.13 6.09 16.18
C PRO A 148 6.04 5.63 15.05
N GLU A 149 5.48 4.86 14.11
CA GLU A 149 6.17 4.39 12.91
C GLU A 149 6.69 5.62 12.16
N ALA A 150 8.00 5.87 12.29
CA ALA A 150 8.69 6.87 11.52
C ALA A 150 8.49 6.53 10.03
N GLU A 151 7.98 7.51 9.29
CA GLU A 151 7.78 7.45 7.84
C GLU A 151 9.00 6.79 7.19
N ALA A 152 8.79 5.61 6.60
CA ALA A 152 9.83 4.86 5.92
C ALA A 152 10.45 5.76 4.85
N ALA A 153 11.70 6.13 5.06
CA ALA A 153 12.52 6.81 4.09
C ALA A 153 12.54 5.97 2.80
N SER A 154 12.03 6.58 1.73
CA SER A 154 12.04 6.04 0.37
C SER A 154 13.45 5.53 0.05
N SER A 155 13.57 4.22 -0.17
CA SER A 155 14.81 3.60 -0.60
C SER A 155 15.23 4.18 -1.94
N GLU A 156 16.46 4.68 -1.97
CA GLU A 156 17.14 5.27 -3.11
C GLU A 156 17.29 4.21 -4.23
N GLU A 157 16.86 4.58 -5.43
CA GLU A 157 16.89 3.76 -6.64
C GLU A 157 18.36 3.52 -7.07
N PRO A 158 18.83 2.27 -7.26
CA PRO A 158 20.22 2.02 -7.58
C PRO A 158 20.55 2.51 -9.01
N ALA A 159 21.58 3.36 -9.08
CA ALA A 159 22.10 3.91 -10.32
C ALA A 159 22.51 2.79 -11.30
N ALA A 160 21.93 2.84 -12.50
CA ALA A 160 22.27 1.92 -13.59
C ALA A 160 23.74 2.09 -14.02
N GLU A 161 24.48 0.99 -14.02
CA GLU A 161 25.83 0.93 -14.60
C GLU A 161 25.79 1.17 -16.12
N PRO A 162 26.78 1.88 -16.68
CA PRO A 162 26.87 2.11 -18.12
C PRO A 162 27.29 0.84 -18.87
N VAL A 163 26.49 0.47 -19.87
CA VAL A 163 26.80 -0.60 -20.83
C VAL A 163 27.97 -0.15 -21.73
N PRO A 164 29.06 -0.92 -21.84
CA PRO A 164 30.13 -0.62 -22.78
C PRO A 164 29.67 -0.91 -24.21
N THR A 165 29.78 0.09 -25.09
CA THR A 165 29.58 -0.04 -26.54
C THR A 165 30.79 -0.70 -27.22
N PRO A 166 30.57 -1.51 -28.28
CA PRO A 166 31.64 -2.14 -29.07
C PRO A 166 32.43 -1.15 -29.94
#